data_AF-A0A1C4YLY7-F1
#
_entry.id   AF-A0A1C4YLY7-F1
#
_cell.length_a   1.000
_cell.length_b   1.000
_cell.length_c   1.000
_cell.angle_alpha   90.00
_cell.angle_beta   90.00
_cell.angle_gamma   90.00
#
_symmetry.space_group_name_H-M   'P 1'
#
loop_
_entity.id
_entity.type
_entity.pdbx_description
1 polymer ?
#
loop_
_entity_poly.entity_id
_entity_poly.type
_entity_poly.pdbx_seq_one_letter_code
_entity_poly.pdbx_strand_id
1 'polypeptide(L)'
;MRPVRLPVVVSSVSASEPSGRLIDYIGLGVLSARFDRDLLEEVINRTGCREKRSRRLPAHVMIRYVIAMGLFFDESYDEVM
;
A
#
# COMPACT_ATOMS: atom_id res chain seq x y z
N MET A 1 20.00 11.59 -26.70
CA MET A 1 19.60 11.64 -25.28
C MET A 1 19.11 10.25 -24.88
N ARG A 2 19.87 9.53 -24.06
CA ARG A 2 19.57 8.13 -23.67
C ARG A 2 18.75 8.13 -22.37
N PRO A 3 17.68 7.33 -22.25
CA PRO A 3 16.91 7.26 -21.01
C PRO A 3 17.70 6.46 -19.97
N VAL A 4 17.96 7.08 -18.82
CA VAL A 4 18.58 6.47 -17.65
C VAL A 4 17.53 5.57 -17.00
N ARG A 5 17.68 4.24 -17.16
CA ARG A 5 16.92 3.25 -16.38
C ARG A 5 17.47 3.23 -14.97
N LEU A 6 16.71 3.78 -14.02
CA LEU A 6 16.97 3.59 -12.60
C LEU A 6 16.59 2.16 -12.21
N PRO A 7 17.43 1.43 -11.45
CA PRO A 7 17.03 0.15 -10.90
C PRO A 7 15.99 0.41 -9.80
N VAL A 8 14.73 0.05 -10.05
CA VAL A 8 13.74 -0.14 -8.99
C VAL A 8 14.25 -1.31 -8.14
N VAL A 9 14.89 -0.99 -7.03
CA VAL A 9 15.23 -1.96 -5.99
C VAL A 9 13.92 -2.36 -5.33
N VAL A 10 13.34 -3.47 -5.79
CA VAL A 10 12.28 -4.15 -5.06
C VAL A 10 12.95 -4.81 -3.87
N SER A 11 13.00 -4.12 -2.72
CA SER A 11 13.29 -4.79 -1.46
C SER A 11 12.22 -5.86 -1.28
N SER A 12 12.62 -7.12 -1.42
CA SER A 12 11.80 -8.27 -1.04
C SER A 12 11.46 -8.10 0.44
N VAL A 13 10.23 -7.68 0.71
CA VAL A 13 9.66 -7.82 2.05
C VAL A 13 9.63 -9.32 2.29
N SER A 14 10.54 -9.81 3.14
CA SER A 14 10.46 -11.16 3.68
C SER A 14 9.10 -11.26 4.36
N ALA A 15 8.19 -12.04 3.77
CA ALA A 15 6.94 -12.39 4.42
C ALA A 15 7.31 -13.15 5.69
N SER A 16 7.34 -12.45 6.82
CA SER A 16 7.25 -13.12 8.12
C SER A 16 5.94 -13.92 8.12
N GLU A 17 5.98 -15.09 8.76
CA GLU A 17 4.82 -15.97 9.02
C GLU A 17 3.49 -15.18 9.04
N PRO A 18 2.47 -15.59 8.27
CA PRO A 18 1.29 -14.78 8.03
C PRO A 18 0.48 -14.64 9.33
N SER A 19 0.76 -13.60 10.10
CA SER A 19 0.10 -13.26 11.36
C SER A 19 -1.23 -12.51 11.15
N GLY A 20 -1.89 -12.73 10.02
CA GLY A 20 -3.13 -12.05 9.61
C GLY A 20 -4.17 -13.03 9.06
N ARG A 21 -5.44 -12.64 8.99
CA ARG A 21 -6.49 -13.52 8.46
C ARG A 21 -6.30 -13.68 6.96
N LEU A 22 -6.61 -14.86 6.42
CA LEU A 22 -6.61 -15.10 4.96
C LEU A 22 -7.48 -14.07 4.21
N ILE A 23 -8.58 -13.64 4.83
CA ILE A 23 -9.48 -12.60 4.31
C ILE A 23 -8.73 -11.28 4.14
N ASP A 24 -7.87 -10.89 5.08
CA ASP A 24 -7.06 -9.67 4.98
C ASP A 24 -6.10 -9.73 3.79
N TYR A 25 -5.47 -10.88 3.56
CA TYR A 25 -4.57 -11.07 2.41
C TYR A 25 -5.31 -11.03 1.08
N ILE A 26 -6.51 -11.60 1.00
CA ILE A 26 -7.36 -11.52 -0.18
C ILE A 26 -7.81 -10.06 -0.39
N GLY A 27 -8.25 -9.38 0.66
CA GLY A 27 -8.63 -7.98 0.63
C GLY A 27 -7.50 -7.06 0.18
N LEU A 28 -6.30 -7.22 0.75
CA LEU A 28 -5.12 -6.45 0.40
C LEU A 28 -4.61 -6.77 -1.01
N GLY A 29 -4.72 -8.04 -1.42
CA GLY A 29 -4.43 -8.49 -2.78
C GLY A 29 -5.36 -7.85 -3.82
N VAL A 30 -6.67 -7.85 -3.54
CA VAL A 30 -7.69 -7.20 -4.38
C VAL A 30 -7.46 -5.68 -4.42
N LEU A 31 -7.15 -5.06 -3.28
CA LEU A 31 -6.81 -3.63 -3.23
C LEU A 31 -5.58 -3.30 -4.08
N SER A 32 -4.54 -4.15 -4.02
CA SER A 32 -3.33 -3.94 -4.80
C SER A 32 -3.57 -4.12 -6.30
N ALA A 33 -4.43 -5.06 -6.69
CA ALA A 33 -4.81 -5.29 -8.08
C ALA A 33 -5.78 -4.23 -8.62
N ARG A 34 -6.64 -3.66 -7.77
CA ARG A 34 -7.60 -2.62 -8.17
C ARG A 34 -6.97 -1.22 -8.17
N PHE A 35 -6.02 -1.00 -7.26
CA PHE A 35 -5.29 0.24 -7.07
C PHE A 35 -3.79 -0.01 -7.27
N ASP A 36 -3.43 -0.28 -8.53
CA ASP A 36 -2.04 -0.47 -8.95
C ASP A 36 -1.18 0.74 -8.58
N ARG A 37 0.12 0.47 -8.42
CA ARG A 37 1.09 1.50 -8.03
C ARG A 37 1.08 2.70 -8.96
N ASP A 38 1.01 2.49 -10.28
CA ASP A 38 1.12 3.58 -11.26
C ASP A 38 -0.04 4.57 -11.14
N LEU A 39 -1.26 4.06 -10.94
CA LEU A 39 -2.44 4.88 -10.68
C LEU A 39 -2.25 5.74 -9.42
N LEU A 40 -1.79 5.12 -8.33
CA LEU A 40 -1.58 5.83 -7.08
C LEU A 40 -0.49 6.89 -7.18
N GLU A 41 0.61 6.59 -7.88
CA GLU A 41 1.69 7.54 -8.13
C GLU A 41 1.22 8.73 -8.98
N GLU A 42 0.39 8.49 -10.01
CA GLU A 42 -0.22 9.57 -10.79
C GLU A 42 -1.06 10.49 -9.90
N VAL A 43 -1.92 9.92 -9.05
CA VAL A 43 -2.75 10.69 -8.11
C VAL A 43 -1.88 11.50 -7.14
N ILE A 44 -0.86 10.89 -6.55
CA ILE A 44 0.08 11.55 -5.62
C ILE A 44 0.81 12.71 -6.30
N ASN A 45 1.23 12.53 -7.56
CA ASN A 45 1.86 13.59 -8.34
C ASN A 45 0.90 14.75 -8.58
N ARG A 46 -0.35 14.46 -8.94
CA ARG A 46 -1.37 15.48 -9.23
C ARG A 46 -1.80 16.26 -8.00
N THR A 47 -1.88 15.61 -6.83
CA THR A 47 -2.31 16.25 -5.59
C THR A 47 -1.18 16.93 -4.81
N GLY A 48 0.08 16.67 -5.18
CA GLY A 48 1.25 17.19 -4.47
C GLY A 48 1.44 16.58 -3.08
N CYS A 49 0.83 15.43 -2.81
CA CYS A 49 0.85 14.77 -1.50
C CYS A 49 2.06 13.84 -1.28
N ARG A 50 3.10 13.92 -2.10
CA ARG A 50 4.28 13.06 -1.98
C ARG A 50 5.01 13.26 -0.65
N GLU A 51 5.56 12.17 -0.11
CA GLU A 51 6.40 12.23 1.07
C GLU A 51 7.62 13.15 0.88
N LYS A 52 7.85 14.03 1.87
CA LYS A 52 8.98 14.99 1.85
C LYS A 52 10.23 14.47 2.55
N ARG A 53 10.13 13.39 3.32
CA ARG A 53 11.23 12.78 4.10
C ARG A 53 11.29 11.28 3.84
N SER A 54 12.48 10.77 3.53
CA SER A 54 12.72 9.35 3.21
C SER A 54 12.52 8.36 4.36
N ARG A 55 12.24 8.83 5.59
CA ARG A 55 11.88 7.96 6.73
C ARG A 55 10.37 7.75 6.88
N ARG A 56 9.56 8.42 6.07
CA ARG A 56 8.10 8.23 6.10
C ARG A 56 7.73 7.05 5.21
N LEU A 57 6.63 6.40 5.58
CA LEU A 57 6.02 5.41 4.72
C LEU A 57 5.68 6.07 3.37
N PRO A 58 5.97 5.43 2.23
CA PRO A 58 5.62 5.97 0.92
C PRO A 58 4.13 6.28 0.81
N ALA A 59 3.78 7.40 0.16
CA ALA A 59 2.40 7.88 0.11
C ALA A 59 1.42 6.87 -0.52
N HIS A 60 1.84 6.09 -1.52
CA HIS A 60 0.98 5.08 -2.16
C HIS A 60 0.63 3.93 -1.20
N VAL A 61 1.50 3.61 -0.25
CA VAL A 61 1.22 2.59 0.78
C VAL A 61 0.21 3.12 1.79
N MET A 62 0.35 4.38 2.20
CA MET A 62 -0.61 5.04 3.09
C MET A 62 -2.01 5.12 2.48
N ILE A 63 -2.13 5.38 1.18
CA ILE A 63 -3.43 5.41 0.51
C ILE A 63 -4.10 4.03 0.58
N ARG A 64 -3.38 2.95 0.24
CA ARG A 64 -3.95 1.59 0.34
C ARG A 64 -4.32 1.24 1.78
N TYR A 65 -3.51 1.67 2.75
CA TYR A 65 -3.81 1.47 4.17
C TYR A 65 -5.10 2.18 4.59
N VAL A 66 -5.30 3.45 4.20
CA VAL A 66 -6.53 4.20 4.53
C VAL A 66 -7.77 3.59 3.86
N ILE A 67 -7.64 3.14 2.60
CA ILE A 67 -8.73 2.44 1.91
C ILE A 67 -9.06 1.13 2.64
N ALA A 68 -8.04 0.34 2.98
CA ALA A 68 -8.23 -0.89 3.74
C ALA A 68 -8.91 -0.62 5.08
N MET A 69 -8.46 0.40 5.84
CA MET A 69 -9.12 0.79 7.09
C MET A 69 -10.59 1.15 6.89
N GLY A 70 -10.96 1.83 5.80
CA GLY A 70 -12.36 2.17 5.53
C GLY A 70 -13.22 0.96 5.13
N LEU A 71 -12.63 -0.01 4.44
CA LEU A 71 -13.33 -1.23 3.99
C LEU A 71 -13.47 -2.29 5.08
N PHE A 72 -12.45 -2.42 5.94
CA PHE A 72 -12.37 -3.43 6.98
C PHE A 72 -12.53 -2.84 8.39
N PHE A 73 -13.08 -1.63 8.51
CA PHE A 73 -13.27 -0.96 9.81
C PHE A 73 -14.10 -1.79 10.79
N ASP A 74 -15.10 -2.50 10.26
CA ASP A 74 -16.09 -3.27 11.02
C ASP A 74 -15.57 -4.64 11.48
N GLU A 75 -14.58 -5.22 10.79
CA GLU A 75 -14.04 -6.55 11.11
C GLU A 75 -13.14 -6.56 12.37
N SER A 76 -12.94 -5.42 13.04
CA SER A 76 -11.83 -5.24 13.98
C SER A 76 -12.18 -5.04 15.46
N TYR A 77 -13.44 -5.18 15.90
CA TYR A 77 -13.77 -5.03 17.34
C TYR A 77 -14.68 -6.08 17.99
N ASP A 78 -15.28 -7.01 17.24
CA ASP A 78 -16.17 -8.03 17.82
C ASP A 78 -15.46 -9.25 18.45
N GLU A 79 -14.12 -9.28 18.48
CA GLU A 79 -13.34 -10.39 19.09
C GLU A 79 -12.54 -9.98 20.35
N VAL A 80 -12.94 -8.90 21.02
CA VAL A 80 -12.39 -8.47 22.33
C VAL A 80 -13.46 -8.28 23.43
N MET A 81 -14.71 -8.71 23.20
CA MET A 81 -15.73 -8.91 24.25
C MET A 81 -16.25 -10.35 24.23
#